data_AF-A0A371RFX6-F1
#
_entry.id   AF-A0A371RFX6-F1
#
_cell.length_a   1.000
_cell.length_b   1.000
_cell.length_c   1.000
_cell.angle_alpha   90.00
_cell.angle_beta   90.00
_cell.angle_gamma   90.00
#
_symmetry.space_group_name_H-M   'P 1'
#
loop_
_entity.id
_entity.type
_entity.pdbx_description
1 polymer ?
#
loop_
_entity_poly.entity_id
_entity_poly.type
_entity_poly.pdbx_seq_one_letter_code
_entity_poly.pdbx_strand_id
1 'polypeptide(L)'
;MKYIAIFLTLILALAAAGRFHAEAQVRKSQDEIDRLDREAERLGAEVEKARLDVEVLESASRLSKLNSSKLALGTVRAEQLLDDRRFAQVIGMPTEEIESPVAKNADVIGNAIGMADPTLTEKAVNE
;
A
#
# COMPACT_ATOMS: atom_id res chain seq x y z
N MET A 1 -54.62 49.27 6.37
CA MET A 1 -53.41 49.33 7.22
C MET A 1 -53.07 47.98 7.85
N LYS A 2 -53.90 47.39 8.73
CA LYS A 2 -53.58 46.10 9.41
C LYS A 2 -53.35 44.91 8.45
N TYR A 3 -54.16 44.78 7.40
CA TYR A 3 -54.01 43.69 6.42
C TYR A 3 -52.71 43.76 5.60
N ILE A 4 -52.23 44.98 5.32
CA ILE A 4 -50.97 45.21 4.59
C ILE A 4 -49.78 44.78 5.45
N ALA A 5 -49.82 45.05 6.76
CA ALA A 5 -48.78 44.62 7.69
C ALA A 5 -48.69 43.09 7.77
N ILE A 6 -49.84 42.40 7.85
CA ILE A 6 -49.90 40.92 7.87
C ILE A 6 -49.32 40.35 6.57
N PHE A 7 -49.66 40.94 5.42
CA PHE A 7 -49.17 40.49 4.12
C PHE A 7 -47.65 40.67 4.00
N LEU A 8 -47.12 41.82 4.44
CA LEU A 8 -45.67 42.08 4.47
C LEU A 8 -44.92 41.11 5.39
N THR A 9 -45.48 40.78 6.57
CA THR A 9 -44.85 39.79 7.46
C THR A 9 -44.83 38.39 6.85
N LEU A 10 -45.85 38.01 6.08
CA LEU A 10 -45.91 36.73 5.37
C LEU A 10 -44.85 36.64 4.26
N ILE A 11 -44.67 37.72 3.49
CA ILE A 11 -43.63 37.79 2.45
C ILE A 11 -42.23 37.68 3.09
N LEU A 12 -42.00 38.37 4.21
CA LEU A 12 -40.72 38.34 4.90
C LEU A 12 -40.41 36.94 5.47
N ALA A 13 -41.42 36.27 6.05
CA ALA A 13 -41.29 34.90 6.53
C ALA A 13 -41.00 33.91 5.40
N LEU A 14 -41.65 34.07 4.24
CA LEU A 14 -41.41 33.24 3.06
C LEU A 14 -39.99 33.46 2.50
N ALA A 15 -39.51 34.70 2.45
CA ALA A 15 -38.15 35.01 2.03
C ALA A 15 -37.10 34.41 2.97
N ALA A 16 -37.32 34.47 4.28
CA ALA A 16 -36.45 33.85 5.28
C ALA A 16 -36.42 32.32 5.14
N ALA A 17 -37.58 31.69 4.93
CA ALA A 17 -37.69 30.25 4.70
C ALA A 17 -36.99 29.81 3.40
N GLY A 18 -37.14 30.57 2.32
CA GLY A 18 -36.47 30.31 1.04
C GLY A 18 -34.95 30.35 1.17
N ARG A 19 -34.41 31.34 1.90
CA ARG A 19 -32.97 31.44 2.15
C ARG A 19 -32.45 30.27 2.98
N PHE A 20 -33.17 29.89 4.04
CA PHE A 20 -32.80 28.74 4.86
C PHE A 20 -32.77 27.43 4.05
N HIS A 21 -33.74 27.23 3.16
CA HIS A 21 -33.77 26.04 2.31
C HIS A 21 -32.61 26.01 1.30
N ALA A 22 -32.28 27.16 0.72
CA ALA A 22 -31.12 27.27 -0.18
C ALA A 22 -29.80 26.99 0.55
N GLU A 23 -29.60 27.55 1.74
CA GLU A 23 -28.40 27.30 2.55
C GLU A 23 -28.29 25.83 2.97
N ALA A 24 -29.42 25.18 3.30
CA ALA A 24 -29.44 23.75 3.61
C ALA A 24 -29.11 22.87 2.41
N GLN A 25 -29.61 23.20 1.21
CA GLN A 25 -29.26 22.47 -0.01
C GLN A 25 -27.78 22.63 -0.36
N VAL A 26 -27.22 23.84 -0.27
CA VAL A 26 -25.80 24.08 -0.53
C VAL A 26 -24.93 23.28 0.43
N ARG A 27 -25.26 23.26 1.73
CA ARG A 27 -24.52 22.43 2.70
C ARG A 27 -24.58 20.95 2.35
N LYS A 28 -25.77 20.43 2.01
CA LYS A 28 -25.92 19.03 1.63
C LYS A 28 -25.11 18.68 0.39
N SER A 29 -25.12 19.55 -0.63
CA SER A 29 -24.31 19.38 -1.83
C SER A 29 -22.81 19.44 -1.53
N GLN A 30 -22.39 20.32 -0.62
CA GLN A 30 -20.98 20.40 -0.20
C GLN A 30 -20.55 19.12 0.53
N ASP A 31 -21.36 18.61 1.46
CA ASP A 31 -21.08 17.36 2.17
C ASP A 31 -20.98 16.16 1.20
N GLU A 32 -21.80 16.17 0.14
CA GLU A 32 -21.78 15.13 -0.90
C GLU A 32 -20.52 15.23 -1.77
N ILE A 33 -20.09 16.45 -2.14
CA ILE A 33 -18.83 16.69 -2.85
C ILE A 33 -17.66 16.19 -2.00
N ASP A 34 -17.58 16.62 -0.74
CA ASP A 34 -16.49 16.23 0.17
C ASP A 34 -16.44 14.71 0.42
N ARG A 35 -17.58 14.03 0.32
CA ARG A 35 -17.65 12.57 0.39
C ARG A 35 -17.11 11.93 -0.88
N LEU A 36 -17.52 12.43 -2.05
CA LEU A 36 -17.08 11.92 -3.35
C LEU A 36 -15.58 12.13 -3.56
N ASP A 37 -15.04 13.27 -3.15
CA ASP A 37 -13.60 13.56 -3.25
C ASP A 37 -12.78 12.57 -2.41
N ARG A 38 -13.21 12.30 -1.17
CA ARG A 38 -12.57 11.29 -0.30
C ARG A 38 -12.66 9.88 -0.89
N GLU A 39 -13.75 9.57 -1.57
CA GLU A 39 -13.91 8.28 -2.26
C GLU A 39 -12.96 8.19 -3.47
N ALA A 40 -12.87 9.25 -4.27
CA ALA A 40 -11.95 9.34 -5.40
C ALA A 40 -10.48 9.20 -4.97
N GLU A 41 -10.06 9.84 -3.87
CA GLU A 41 -8.72 9.70 -3.31
C GLU A 41 -8.41 8.25 -2.90
N ARG A 42 -9.37 7.57 -2.25
CA ARG A 42 -9.22 6.17 -1.86
C ARG A 42 -9.07 5.26 -3.06
N LEU A 43 -9.96 5.41 -4.05
CA LEU A 43 -9.87 4.62 -5.28
C LEU A 43 -8.56 4.89 -6.04
N GLY A 44 -8.09 6.14 -6.05
CA GLY A 44 -6.81 6.51 -6.63
C GLY A 44 -5.64 5.78 -5.96
N ALA A 45 -5.62 5.73 -4.63
CA ALA A 45 -4.61 5.00 -3.87
C ALA A 45 -4.67 3.48 -4.12
N GLU A 46 -5.87 2.91 -4.23
CA GLU A 46 -6.05 1.49 -4.55
C GLU A 46 -5.55 1.14 -5.96
N VAL A 47 -5.82 2.00 -6.95
CA VAL A 47 -5.32 1.82 -8.31
C VAL A 47 -3.80 1.88 -8.36
N GLU A 48 -3.19 2.84 -7.65
CA GLU A 48 -1.73 2.97 -7.63
C GLU A 48 -1.07 1.76 -6.96
N LYS A 49 -1.66 1.27 -5.87
CA LYS A 49 -1.23 0.02 -5.24
C LYS A 49 -1.32 -1.17 -6.20
N ALA A 50 -2.46 -1.31 -6.91
CA ALA A 50 -2.63 -2.39 -7.88
C ALA A 50 -1.63 -2.30 -9.04
N ARG A 51 -1.27 -1.09 -9.49
CA ARG A 51 -0.23 -0.88 -10.50
C ARG A 51 1.14 -1.33 -10.00
N LEU A 52 1.51 -0.96 -8.78
CA LEU A 52 2.75 -1.40 -8.16
C LEU A 52 2.80 -2.94 -8.03
N ASP A 53 1.69 -3.55 -7.60
CA ASP A 53 1.60 -5.01 -7.49
C ASP A 53 1.80 -5.70 -8.85
N VAL A 54 1.20 -5.16 -9.92
CA VAL A 54 1.41 -5.65 -11.29
C VAL A 54 2.86 -5.48 -11.74
N GLU A 55 3.47 -4.32 -11.51
CA GLU A 55 4.87 -4.06 -11.88
C GLU A 55 5.84 -5.01 -11.18
N VAL A 56 5.61 -5.30 -9.90
CA VAL A 56 6.39 -6.28 -9.13
C VAL A 56 6.23 -7.68 -9.72
N LEU A 57 5.00 -8.10 -10.03
CA LEU A 57 4.75 -9.41 -10.63
C LEU A 57 5.39 -9.55 -12.01
N GLU A 58 5.28 -8.53 -12.86
CA GLU A 58 5.91 -8.51 -14.18
C GLU A 58 7.43 -8.56 -14.07
N SER A 59 8.00 -7.80 -13.13
CA SER A 59 9.44 -7.80 -12.86
C SER A 59 9.92 -9.17 -12.37
N ALA A 60 9.18 -9.81 -11.45
CA ALA A 60 9.46 -11.16 -10.97
C ALA A 60 9.40 -12.19 -12.12
N SER A 61 8.39 -12.11 -12.98
CA SER A 61 8.27 -12.96 -14.18
C SER A 61 9.44 -12.76 -15.15
N ARG A 62 9.85 -11.50 -15.38
CA ARG A 62 11.02 -11.18 -16.21
C ARG A 62 12.32 -11.69 -15.63
N LEU A 63 12.52 -11.57 -14.31
CA LEU A 63 13.67 -12.11 -13.60
C LEU A 63 13.72 -13.63 -13.69
N SER A 64 12.59 -14.31 -13.53
CA SER A 64 12.48 -15.77 -13.71
C SER A 64 12.83 -16.21 -15.14
N LYS A 65 12.35 -15.49 -16.15
CA LYS A 65 12.71 -15.72 -17.57
C LYS A 65 14.20 -15.45 -17.83
N LEU A 66 14.78 -14.41 -17.24
CA LEU A 66 16.21 -14.11 -17.38
C LEU A 66 17.07 -15.18 -16.71
N ASN A 67 16.65 -15.65 -15.53
CA ASN A 67 17.33 -16.69 -14.78
C ASN A 67 17.39 -18.02 -15.56
N SER A 68 16.23 -18.43 -16.10
CA SER A 68 16.10 -19.63 -16.93
C SER A 68 16.82 -19.52 -18.28
N SER A 69 16.89 -18.33 -18.89
CA SER A 69 17.48 -18.17 -20.24
C SER A 69 18.98 -17.85 -20.27
N LYS A 70 19.52 -17.11 -19.29
CA LYS A 70 20.93 -16.67 -19.31
C LYS A 70 21.80 -17.27 -18.22
N LEU A 71 21.22 -17.74 -17.12
CA LEU A 71 22.00 -18.03 -15.91
C LEU A 71 21.99 -19.50 -15.49
N ALA A 72 21.07 -20.34 -16.01
CA ALA A 72 20.94 -21.76 -15.62
C ALA A 72 21.00 -21.96 -14.09
N LEU A 73 20.65 -20.93 -13.34
CA LEU A 73 20.64 -20.92 -11.89
C LEU A 73 19.27 -21.47 -11.53
N GLY A 74 19.25 -22.72 -11.07
CA GLY A 74 18.04 -23.33 -10.52
C GLY A 74 17.45 -22.46 -9.40
N THR A 75 16.24 -22.80 -8.93
CA THR A 75 15.71 -22.20 -7.70
C THR A 75 16.75 -22.35 -6.60
N VAL A 76 17.34 -21.23 -6.17
CA VAL A 76 18.37 -21.20 -5.14
C VAL A 76 17.75 -21.81 -3.90
N ARG A 77 18.21 -23.01 -3.52
CA ARG A 77 17.77 -23.63 -2.26
C ARG A 77 18.30 -22.77 -1.11
N ALA A 78 17.62 -22.77 0.04
CA ALA A 78 18.07 -22.03 1.22
C ALA A 78 19.53 -22.37 1.57
N GLU A 79 19.97 -23.60 1.30
CA GLU A 79 21.36 -24.05 1.49
C GLU A 79 22.39 -23.41 0.53
N GLN A 80 21.95 -22.79 -0.57
CA GLN A 80 22.79 -22.17 -1.61
C GLN A 80 22.94 -20.65 -1.44
N LEU A 81 22.22 -20.04 -0.50
CA LEU A 81 22.54 -18.70 -0.01
C LEU A 81 23.85 -18.80 0.79
N LEU A 82 24.96 -18.55 0.12
CA LEU A 82 26.26 -18.39 0.77
C LEU A 82 26.16 -17.21 1.73
N ASP A 83 26.37 -17.47 3.02
CA ASP A 83 26.63 -16.46 4.05
C ASP A 83 27.67 -15.45 3.49
N ASP A 84 27.42 -14.15 3.65
CA ASP A 84 28.20 -13.06 3.04
C ASP A 84 29.71 -13.23 3.29
N ARG A 85 30.08 -13.79 4.45
CA ARG A 85 31.47 -14.13 4.79
C ARG A 85 32.06 -15.27 3.96
N ARG A 86 31.27 -16.31 3.67
CA ARG A 86 31.69 -17.43 2.81
C ARG A 86 31.78 -16.99 1.35
N PHE A 87 30.85 -16.15 0.90
CA PHE A 87 30.94 -15.56 -0.45
C PHE A 87 32.21 -14.70 -0.59
N ALA A 88 32.50 -13.85 0.41
CA ALA A 88 33.72 -13.04 0.46
C ALA A 88 35.00 -13.88 0.40
N GLN A 89 35.05 -15.03 1.10
CA GLN A 89 36.17 -15.96 1.00
C GLN A 89 36.34 -16.56 -0.40
N VAL A 90 35.24 -16.92 -1.08
CA VAL A 90 35.28 -17.53 -2.42
C VAL A 90 35.77 -16.54 -3.48
N ILE A 91 35.42 -15.26 -3.35
CA ILE A 91 35.84 -14.19 -4.29
C ILE A 91 37.15 -13.51 -3.88
N GLY A 92 37.80 -13.95 -2.79
CA GLY A 92 39.09 -13.43 -2.32
C GLY A 92 39.02 -12.04 -1.66
N MET A 93 37.86 -11.64 -1.15
CA MET A 93 37.71 -10.40 -0.37
C MET A 93 38.14 -10.61 1.10
N PRO A 94 38.84 -9.63 1.70
CA PRO A 94 39.17 -9.66 3.12
C PRO A 94 37.88 -9.63 3.96
N THR A 95 37.71 -10.65 4.80
CA THR A 95 36.46 -10.90 5.55
C THR A 95 36.30 -9.97 6.77
N GLU A 96 37.31 -9.14 7.06
CA GLU A 96 37.40 -8.30 8.26
C GLU A 96 36.56 -7.02 8.18
N GLU A 97 36.13 -6.59 6.99
CA GLU A 97 35.32 -5.37 6.78
C GLU A 97 33.80 -5.61 6.69
N ILE A 98 33.34 -6.86 6.75
CA ILE A 98 31.91 -7.16 6.69
C ILE A 98 31.32 -7.07 8.10
N GLU A 99 31.10 -5.84 8.57
CA GLU A 99 30.12 -5.58 9.63
C GLU A 99 28.75 -6.01 9.11
N SER A 100 28.30 -7.18 9.53
CA SER A 100 26.95 -7.66 9.22
C SER A 100 25.94 -6.65 9.78
N PRO A 101 25.19 -5.92 8.93
CA PRO A 101 24.16 -5.00 9.40
C PRO A 101 22.91 -5.78 9.83
N VAL A 102 22.92 -7.11 9.71
CA VAL A 102 21.81 -7.99 10.05
C VAL A 102 21.76 -8.13 11.57
N ALA A 103 21.28 -7.05 12.20
CA ALA A 103 20.60 -7.15 13.47
C ALA A 103 19.68 -8.39 13.39
N LYS A 104 19.75 -9.24 14.43
CA LYS A 104 19.00 -10.49 14.64
C LYS A 104 17.48 -10.46 14.36
N ASN A 105 16.93 -9.30 13.99
CA ASN A 105 15.52 -9.03 13.79
C ASN A 105 15.19 -8.66 12.31
N ALA A 106 16.17 -8.64 11.41
CA ALA A 106 16.02 -8.13 10.04
C ALA A 106 16.02 -9.21 8.96
N ASP A 107 15.86 -10.49 9.30
CA ASP A 107 15.56 -11.53 8.31
C ASP A 107 14.10 -11.43 7.84
N VAL A 108 13.77 -10.29 7.24
CA VAL A 108 12.46 -9.94 6.71
C VAL A 108 12.09 -10.90 5.57
N ILE A 109 13.09 -11.38 4.83
CA ILE A 109 12.90 -12.32 3.72
C ILE A 109 12.60 -13.72 4.27
N GLY A 110 13.38 -14.22 5.24
CA GLY A 110 13.10 -15.49 5.91
C GLY A 110 11.76 -15.49 6.63
N ASN A 111 11.42 -14.39 7.33
CA ASN A 111 10.09 -14.24 7.96
C ASN A 111 8.96 -14.19 6.94
N ALA A 112 9.11 -13.46 5.83
CA ALA A 112 8.07 -13.39 4.79
C ALA A 112 7.84 -14.74 4.11
N ILE A 113 8.90 -15.53 3.89
CA ILE A 113 8.80 -16.88 3.33
C ILE A 113 8.17 -17.84 4.35
N GLY A 114 8.56 -17.78 5.63
CA GLY A 114 7.97 -18.60 6.69
C GLY A 114 6.48 -18.29 6.96
N MET A 115 6.03 -17.05 6.71
CA MET A 115 4.61 -16.70 6.76
C MET A 115 3.81 -17.19 5.54
N ALA A 116 4.46 -17.34 4.38
CA ALA A 116 3.84 -17.86 3.15
C ALA A 116 3.79 -19.40 3.13
N ASP A 117 4.73 -20.08 3.80
CA ASP A 117 4.73 -21.53 3.96
C ASP A 117 5.18 -21.93 5.38
N PRO A 118 4.24 -22.17 6.31
CA PRO A 118 4.55 -22.48 7.71
C PRO A 118 5.21 -23.85 7.91
N THR A 119 5.25 -24.71 6.88
CA THR A 119 5.87 -26.04 6.98
C THR A 119 7.40 -25.99 6.93
N LEU A 120 7.97 -24.85 6.49
CA LEU A 120 9.41 -24.62 6.45
C LEU A 120 9.99 -24.20 7.81
N THR A 121 9.19 -23.57 8.67
CA THR A 121 9.63 -23.11 9.99
C THR A 121 9.79 -24.28 10.98
N GLU A 122 9.01 -25.35 10.82
CA GLU A 122 9.02 -26.52 11.71
C GLU A 122 10.28 -27.39 11.54
N LYS A 123 10.90 -27.37 10.35
CA LYS A 123 12.15 -28.12 10.10
C LYS A 123 13.41 -27.44 10.64
N ALA A 124 13.39 -26.12 10.84
CA ALA A 124 14.56 -25.37 11.31
C ALA A 124 14.76 -25.41 12.84
N VAL A 125 13.78 -25.92 13.61
CA VAL A 125 13.82 -25.95 15.08
C VAL A 125 14.29 -27.31 15.63
N ASN A 126 14.41 -28.34 14.79
CA ASN A 126 14.75 -29.71 15.20
C ASN A 126 16.09 -30.25 14.65
N GLU A 127 16.99 -29.39 14.15
CA GLU A 127 18.39 -29.72 13.87
C GLU A 127 19.36 -28.85 14.68
#